data_AF-A0A7Y7LYW5-F1
#
_entry.id   AF-A0A7Y7LYW5-F1
#
_cell.length_a   1.000
_cell.length_b   1.000
_cell.length_c   1.000
_cell.angle_alpha   90.00
_cell.angle_beta   90.00
_cell.angle_gamma   90.00
#
_symmetry.space_group_name_H-M   'P 1'
#
loop_
_entity.id
_entity.type
_entity.pdbx_description
1 polymer ?
#
loop_
_entity_poly.entity_id
_entity_poly.type
_entity_poly.pdbx_seq_one_letter_code
_entity_poly.pdbx_strand_id
1 'polypeptide(L)'
;MIGSRLHLLRENATAGQYLMGSPGGDTSQMLWTIPRVITNAVSAGTGILANWDMAEVVVHDDGVDLRVDAGGELFDKNQLKMRVEGRFGLAVQQPTAFVKVALAGA
;
A
#
# COMPACT_ATOMS: atom_id res chain seq x y z
N MET A 1 5.62 -0.54 -12.17
CA MET A 1 5.55 -1.80 -11.39
C MET A 1 6.80 -1.82 -10.51
N ILE A 2 6.70 -1.41 -9.25
CA ILE A 2 7.88 -1.29 -8.37
C ILE A 2 8.22 -2.68 -7.83
N GLY A 3 9.30 -3.26 -8.35
CA GLY A 3 9.71 -4.63 -8.04
C GLY A 3 10.21 -4.76 -6.61
N SER A 4 9.44 -5.42 -5.75
CA SER A 4 9.90 -5.76 -4.40
C SER A 4 11.02 -6.81 -4.48
N ARG A 5 12.25 -6.45 -4.09
CA ARG A 5 13.43 -7.37 -4.08
C ARG A 5 13.25 -8.60 -3.17
N LEU A 6 12.28 -8.57 -2.26
CA LEU A 6 11.99 -9.66 -1.32
C LEU A 6 11.72 -11.01 -2.01
N HIS A 7 11.03 -11.02 -3.15
CA HIS A 7 10.73 -12.25 -3.88
C HIS A 7 11.98 -12.91 -4.50
N LEU A 8 13.08 -12.17 -4.61
CA LEU A 8 14.34 -12.67 -5.17
C LEU A 8 15.30 -13.19 -4.09
N LEU A 9 14.89 -13.21 -2.83
CA LEU A 9 15.70 -13.76 -1.76
C LEU A 9 15.94 -15.26 -1.98
N ARG A 10 17.20 -15.65 -1.89
CA ARG A 10 17.67 -17.03 -2.01
C ARG A 10 18.24 -17.49 -0.69
N GLU A 11 18.13 -18.78 -0.42
CA GLU A 11 18.88 -19.40 0.66
C GLU A 11 20.39 -19.29 0.41
N ASN A 12 21.17 -19.16 1.48
CA ASN A 12 22.61 -19.26 1.42
C ASN A 12 23.04 -20.72 1.60
N ALA A 13 22.68 -21.56 0.63
CA ALA A 13 23.03 -22.97 0.56
C ALA A 13 23.47 -23.33 -0.87
N THR A 14 24.09 -24.50 -1.05
CA THR A 14 24.63 -24.94 -2.35
C THR A 14 23.58 -24.98 -3.47
N ALA A 15 22.31 -25.20 -3.13
CA ALA A 15 21.21 -25.28 -4.09
C ALA A 15 20.60 -23.91 -4.45
N GLY A 16 20.84 -22.86 -3.66
CA GLY A 16 20.44 -21.48 -3.95
C GLY A 16 18.94 -21.30 -4.25
N GLN A 17 18.07 -22.10 -3.64
CA GLN A 17 16.63 -22.05 -3.85
C GLN A 17 16.03 -20.71 -3.42
N TYR A 18 14.95 -20.30 -4.09
CA TYR A 18 14.20 -19.11 -3.74
C TYR A 18 13.34 -19.35 -2.50
N LEU A 19 13.42 -18.43 -1.53
CA LEU A 19 12.73 -18.57 -0.25
C LEU A 19 11.20 -18.43 -0.36
N MET A 20 10.72 -17.81 -1.44
CA MET A 20 9.31 -17.47 -1.64
C MET A 20 8.64 -18.24 -2.80
N GLY A 21 9.26 -19.34 -3.25
CA GLY A 21 8.75 -20.17 -4.35
C GLY A 21 9.50 -19.98 -5.67
N SER A 22 9.18 -20.83 -6.65
CA SER A 22 9.86 -20.83 -7.95
C SER A 22 9.62 -19.53 -8.73
N PRO A 23 10.63 -18.96 -9.41
CA PRO A 23 10.51 -17.71 -10.19
C PRO A 23 9.51 -17.77 -11.34
N GLY A 24 9.16 -18.99 -11.80
CA GLY A 24 8.17 -19.20 -12.84
C GLY A 24 6.74 -19.34 -12.32
N GLY A 25 6.53 -19.31 -11.00
CA GLY A 25 5.21 -19.35 -10.37
C GLY A 25 4.68 -17.95 -10.03
N ASP A 26 3.39 -17.86 -9.70
CA ASP A 26 2.80 -16.62 -9.21
C ASP A 26 3.55 -16.13 -7.97
N THR A 27 3.97 -14.87 -7.97
CA THR A 27 4.60 -14.26 -6.80
C THR A 27 3.59 -14.26 -5.66
N SER A 28 3.81 -15.11 -4.66
CA SER A 28 2.92 -15.21 -3.50
C SER A 28 2.70 -13.83 -2.87
N GLN A 29 1.43 -13.43 -2.79
CA GLN A 29 1.00 -12.24 -2.03
C GLN A 29 0.99 -12.51 -0.52
N MET A 30 1.29 -13.74 -0.11
CA MET A 30 1.43 -14.14 1.29
C MET A 30 2.91 -14.29 1.63
N LEU A 31 3.31 -13.74 2.78
CA LEU A 31 4.60 -13.97 3.41
C LEU A 31 4.34 -14.66 4.75
N TRP A 32 4.76 -15.92 4.89
CA TRP A 32 4.53 -16.70 6.12
C TRP A 32 3.07 -16.72 6.58
N THR A 33 2.14 -16.90 5.64
CA THR A 33 0.68 -16.88 5.89
C THR A 33 0.12 -15.51 6.27
N ILE A 34 0.94 -14.45 6.22
CA ILE A 34 0.52 -13.07 6.43
C ILE A 34 0.33 -12.38 5.07
N PRO A 35 -0.81 -11.71 4.82
CA PRO A 35 -1.02 -10.97 3.59
C PRO A 35 -0.04 -9.80 3.48
N ARG A 36 0.59 -9.67 2.32
CA ARG A 36 1.52 -8.59 1.99
C ARG A 36 0.85 -7.60 1.06
N VAL A 37 0.86 -6.32 1.43
CA VAL A 37 0.42 -5.21 0.57
C VAL A 37 1.64 -4.49 0.01
N ILE A 38 1.74 -4.40 -1.32
CA ILE A 38 2.81 -3.68 -2.02
C ILE A 38 2.33 -2.26 -2.30
N THR A 39 3.00 -1.26 -1.73
CA THR A 39 2.63 0.15 -1.90
C THR A 39 3.88 1.04 -2.02
N ASN A 40 3.72 2.16 -2.74
CA ASN A 40 4.75 3.19 -2.87
C ASN A 40 4.73 4.19 -1.71
N ALA A 41 3.72 4.12 -0.84
CA ALA A 41 3.60 5.00 0.32
C ALA A 41 4.67 4.70 1.39
N VAL A 42 5.22 3.48 1.41
CA VAL A 42 6.30 3.09 2.33
C VAL A 42 7.64 3.25 1.60
N SER A 43 8.57 3.97 2.24
CA SER A 43 9.91 4.19 1.69
C SER A 43 10.66 2.88 1.46
N ALA A 44 11.46 2.81 0.39
CA ALA A 44 12.32 1.66 0.12
C ALA A 44 13.23 1.34 1.32
N GLY A 45 13.48 0.05 1.55
CA GLY A 45 14.27 -0.43 2.71
C GLY A 45 13.51 -0.43 4.04
N THR A 46 12.22 -0.07 4.04
CA THR A 46 11.35 -0.16 5.22
C THR A 46 10.19 -1.11 4.95
N GLY A 47 9.91 -1.99 5.92
CA GLY A 47 8.65 -2.74 6.00
C GLY A 47 7.81 -2.28 7.19
N ILE A 48 6.50 -2.43 7.10
CA ILE A 48 5.58 -2.26 8.23
C ILE A 48 4.94 -3.62 8.49
N LEU A 49 5.16 -4.16 9.68
CA LEU A 49 4.43 -5.33 10.17
C LEU A 49 3.47 -4.85 11.25
N ALA A 50 2.19 -5.13 11.06
CA ALA A 50 1.17 -4.66 11.98
C ALA A 50 -0.03 -5.60 12.03
N ASN A 51 -0.74 -5.58 13.16
CA ASN A 51 -2.12 -6.02 13.19
C ASN A 51 -3.04 -4.86 12.76
N TRP A 52 -3.51 -4.90 11.53
CA TRP A 52 -4.35 -3.85 10.95
C TRP A 52 -5.76 -3.80 11.57
N ASP A 53 -6.21 -4.85 12.26
CA ASP A 53 -7.48 -4.84 12.99
C ASP A 53 -7.47 -3.85 14.18
N MET A 54 -6.28 -3.38 14.58
CA MET A 54 -6.10 -2.36 15.63
C MET A 54 -6.02 -0.92 15.10
N ALA A 55 -6.14 -0.75 13.77
CA ALA A 55 -6.28 0.55 13.13
C ALA A 55 -7.67 0.70 12.54
N GLU A 56 -8.25 1.87 12.70
CA GLU A 56 -9.56 2.22 12.18
C GLU A 56 -9.45 3.50 11.35
N VAL A 57 -9.98 3.47 10.13
CA VAL A 57 -10.14 4.69 9.32
C VAL A 57 -11.51 5.27 9.63
N VAL A 58 -11.50 6.39 10.35
CA VAL A 58 -12.72 7.12 10.70
C VAL A 58 -13.10 7.97 9.50
N VAL A 59 -14.22 7.63 8.87
CA VAL A 59 -14.80 8.41 7.78
C VAL A 59 -15.68 9.50 8.38
N HIS A 60 -15.46 10.76 7.97
CA HIS A 60 -16.29 11.88 8.40
C HIS A 60 -17.29 12.25 7.30
N ASP A 61 -18.50 12.67 7.69
CA ASP A 61 -19.62 13.00 6.78
C ASP A 61 -19.94 11.85 5.79
N ASP A 62 -20.21 12.19 4.53
CA ASP A 62 -20.60 11.29 3.42
C ASP A 62 -19.39 10.56 2.78
N GLY A 63 -18.22 10.62 3.42
CA GLY A 63 -16.98 9.97 2.99
C GLY A 63 -16.29 10.63 1.81
N VAL A 64 -16.88 10.60 0.62
CA VAL A 64 -16.31 11.18 -0.61
C VAL A 64 -17.34 12.06 -1.31
N ASP A 65 -17.05 13.37 -1.42
CA ASP A 65 -17.84 14.34 -2.19
C ASP A 65 -17.25 14.50 -3.60
N LEU A 66 -18.09 14.27 -4.62
CA LEU A 66 -17.77 14.51 -6.02
C LEU A 66 -18.55 15.73 -6.50
N ARG A 67 -17.81 16.76 -6.94
CA ARG A 67 -18.36 17.96 -7.56
C ARG A 67 -17.90 18.04 -9.01
N VAL A 68 -18.84 18.27 -9.91
CA VAL A 68 -18.59 18.48 -11.32
C VAL A 68 -19.04 19.88 -11.67
N ASP A 69 -18.16 20.64 -12.31
CA ASP A 69 -18.43 21.99 -12.79
C ASP A 69 -18.13 22.09 -14.30
N ALA A 70 -18.99 22.79 -15.01
CA ALA A 70 -18.88 23.08 -16.44
C ALA A 70 -19.25 24.54 -16.75
N GLY A 71 -19.29 25.41 -15.73
CA GLY A 71 -19.70 26.81 -15.88
C GLY A 71 -18.60 27.73 -16.42
N GLY A 72 -19.02 28.88 -16.98
CA GLY A 72 -18.13 29.94 -17.44
C GLY A 72 -17.28 29.53 -18.66
N GLU A 73 -15.99 29.85 -18.61
CA GLU A 73 -15.03 29.58 -19.69
C GLU A 73 -14.88 28.08 -19.99
N LEU A 74 -15.21 27.21 -19.03
CA LEU A 74 -15.23 25.76 -19.24
C LEU A 74 -16.29 25.37 -20.28
N PHE A 75 -17.46 26.02 -20.28
CA PHE A 75 -18.50 25.77 -21.28
C PHE A 75 -18.03 26.22 -22.67
N ASP A 76 -17.47 27.43 -22.77
CA ASP A 76 -16.99 28.01 -24.03
C ASP A 76 -15.87 27.16 -24.66
N LYS A 77 -15.08 26.47 -23.83
CA LYS A 77 -14.00 25.57 -24.25
C LYS A 77 -14.40 24.10 -24.34
N ASN A 78 -15.66 23.77 -24.07
CA ASN A 78 -16.16 22.39 -24.00
C ASN A 78 -15.34 21.51 -23.04
N GLN A 79 -15.06 22.03 -21.85
CA GLN A 79 -14.32 21.39 -20.78
C GLN A 79 -15.21 21.18 -19.55
N LEU A 80 -14.80 20.25 -18.70
CA LEU A 80 -15.42 20.00 -17.41
C LEU A 80 -14.32 19.86 -16.35
N LYS A 81 -14.62 20.28 -15.13
CA LYS A 81 -13.75 20.11 -13.98
C LYS A 81 -14.44 19.21 -12.96
N MET A 82 -13.80 18.09 -12.65
CA MET A 82 -14.23 17.21 -11.57
C MET A 82 -13.32 17.40 -10.37
N ARG A 83 -13.92 17.47 -9.19
CA ARG A 83 -13.23 17.54 -7.90
C ARG A 83 -13.79 16.46 -6.99
N VAL A 84 -12.89 15.65 -6.47
CA VAL A 84 -13.19 14.59 -5.51
C VAL A 84 -12.49 14.95 -4.20
N GLU A 85 -13.27 15.19 -3.15
CA GLU A 85 -12.78 15.53 -1.82
C GLU A 85 -13.30 14.51 -0.82
N GLY A 86 -12.52 14.22 0.22
CA GLY A 86 -12.95 13.33 1.29
C GLY A 86 -12.24 13.69 2.59
N ARG A 87 -12.88 13.40 3.72
CA ARG A 87 -12.37 13.71 5.06
C ARG A 87 -12.25 12.42 5.85
N PHE A 88 -11.00 12.03 6.12
CA PHE A 88 -10.67 10.78 6.79
C PHE A 88 -9.75 11.05 7.98
N GLY A 89 -10.05 10.41 9.11
CA GLY A 89 -9.18 10.28 10.27
C GLY A 89 -8.60 8.86 10.35
N LEU A 90 -7.47 8.71 11.04
CA LEU A 90 -6.89 7.41 11.37
C LEU A 90 -6.77 7.30 12.87
N ALA A 91 -7.48 6.33 13.46
CA ALA A 91 -7.40 5.99 14.87
C ALA A 91 -6.60 4.70 15.05
N VAL A 92 -5.66 4.69 15.99
CA VAL A 92 -4.88 3.50 16.35
C VAL A 92 -5.17 3.17 17.81
N GLN A 93 -5.86 2.04 18.04
CA GLN A 93 -6.30 1.64 19.37
C GLN A 93 -5.13 1.12 20.22
N GLN A 94 -4.18 0.42 19.59
CA GLN A 94 -3.00 -0.12 20.25
C GLN A 94 -1.72 0.17 19.45
N PRO A 95 -0.94 1.20 19.83
CA PRO A 95 0.28 1.58 19.10
C PRO A 95 1.34 0.47 19.04
N THR A 96 1.41 -0.37 20.08
CA THR A 96 2.39 -1.48 20.15
C THR A 96 2.10 -2.60 19.14
N ALA A 97 0.93 -2.61 18.50
CA ALA A 97 0.58 -3.57 17.47
C ALA A 97 1.23 -3.25 16.10
N PHE A 98 1.95 -2.13 15.99
CA PHE A 98 2.59 -1.66 14.76
C PHE A 98 4.11 -1.61 14.95
N VAL A 99 4.84 -2.27 14.05
CA VAL A 99 6.31 -2.31 14.08
C VAL A 99 6.87 -1.89 12.74
N LYS A 100 7.78 -0.92 12.77
CA LYS A 100 8.59 -0.54 11.61
C LYS A 100 9.82 -1.41 11.55
N VAL A 101 10.00 -2.11 10.45
CA VAL A 101 11.16 -2.98 10.19
C VAL A 101 12.11 -2.26 9.25
N ALA A 102 13.34 -2.01 9.70
CA ALA A 102 14.41 -1.55 8.84
C ALA A 102 15.08 -2.76 8.19
N LEU A 103 15.13 -2.80 6.85
CA LEU A 103 15.82 -3.83 6.11
C LEU A 103 17.29 -3.41 5.97
N ALA A 104 18.16 -4.03 6.76
CA ALA A 104 19.60 -3.82 6.65
C ALA A 104 20.13 -4.54 5.40
N GLY A 105 20.39 -3.78 4.33
CA GLY A 105 20.90 -4.31 3.07
C GLY A 105 20.12 -3.80 1.86
N ALA A 106 20.30 -2.52 1.55
CA ALA A 106 20.02 -1.99 0.22
C ALA A 106 21.25 -2.21 -0.66
#